data_AF-A0A0C2GP68-F1
#
_entry.id   AF-A0A0C2GP68-F1
#
_cell.length_a   1.000
_cell.length_b   1.000
_cell.length_c   1.000
_cell.angle_alpha   90.00
_cell.angle_beta   90.00
_cell.angle_gamma   90.00
#
_symmetry.space_group_name_H-M   'P 1'
#
loop_
_entity.id
_entity.type
_entity.pdbx_description
1 polymer ?
#
loop_
_entity_poly.entity_id
_entity_poly.type
_entity_poly.pdbx_seq_one_letter_code
_entity_poly.pdbx_strand_id
1 'polypeptide(L)' 'MVEIDYMLDPGWKFLRQPEDQQLQEQAARRFDNKTHTWVPDPVEGFVIASIGVEEGNNYTLTMPDGSTVGYNA' A
#
# COMPACT_ATOMS: atom_id res chain seq x y z
N MET A 1 6.22 7.46 34.96
CA MET A 1 5.74 6.27 34.25
C MET A 1 4.63 6.74 33.35
N VAL A 2 4.73 6.50 32.04
CA VAL A 2 3.67 6.91 31.11
C VAL A 2 2.48 5.98 31.37
N GLU A 3 1.35 6.56 31.70
CA GLU A 3 0.13 5.86 32.08
C GLU A 3 -0.43 5.14 30.84
N ILE A 4 -0.30 3.82 30.81
CA ILE A 4 -0.75 2.93 29.71
C ILE A 4 -2.19 2.47 29.89
N ASP A 5 -2.95 3.04 30.83
CA ASP A 5 -4.31 2.61 31.16
C ASP A 5 -5.26 2.71 29.96
N TYR A 6 -5.02 3.66 29.05
CA TYR A 6 -5.80 3.77 27.80
C TYR A 6 -5.61 2.56 26.88
N MET A 7 -4.50 1.82 26.97
CA MET A 7 -4.27 0.61 26.17
C MET A 7 -5.07 -0.59 26.67
N LEU A 8 -5.54 -0.56 27.92
CA LEU A 8 -6.41 -1.58 28.51
C LEU A 8 -7.87 -1.38 28.10
N ASP A 9 -8.23 -0.21 27.54
CA ASP A 9 -9.57 0.05 27.05
C ASP A 9 -9.88 -0.85 25.82
N PRO A 10 -10.98 -1.62 25.84
CA PRO A 10 -11.35 -2.51 24.72
C PRO A 10 -11.55 -1.78 23.37
N GLY A 11 -11.85 -0.48 23.40
CA GLY A 11 -12.00 0.40 22.25
C GLY A 11 -10.66 0.86 21.65
N TRP A 12 -9.57 0.83 22.41
CA TRP A 12 -8.27 1.34 21.97
C TRP A 12 -7.74 0.67 20.69
N LYS A 13 -8.00 -0.62 20.53
CA LYS A 13 -7.61 -1.40 19.33
C LYS A 13 -8.19 -0.87 18.02
N PHE A 14 -9.27 -0.08 18.07
CA PHE A 14 -9.88 0.54 16.90
C PHE A 14 -9.35 1.94 16.62
N LEU A 15 -8.64 2.54 17.58
CA LEU A 15 -8.05 3.88 17.46
C LEU A 15 -6.62 3.83 16.94
N ARG A 16 -5.87 2.78 17.29
CA ARG A 16 -4.48 2.62 16.87
C ARG A 16 -4.09 1.14 16.80
N GLN A 17 -3.34 0.78 15.75
CA GLN A 17 -2.70 -0.53 15.68
C GLN A 17 -1.60 -0.68 16.75
N PRO A 18 -1.38 -1.87 17.33
CA PRO A 18 -0.24 -2.14 18.20
C PRO A 18 1.10 -1.84 17.52
N GLU A 19 2.09 -1.36 18.26
CA GLU A 19 3.39 -0.97 17.70
C GLU A 19 4.11 -2.13 17.00
N ASP A 20 4.05 -3.34 17.56
CA ASP A 20 4.59 -4.55 16.92
C ASP A 20 3.91 -4.86 15.58
N GLN A 21 2.59 -4.67 15.50
CA GLN A 21 1.85 -4.87 14.26
C GLN A 21 2.22 -3.81 13.22
N GLN A 22 2.33 -2.55 13.62
CA GLN A 22 2.77 -1.47 12.73
C GLN A 22 4.18 -1.74 12.19
N LEU A 23 5.09 -2.21 13.04
CA LEU A 23 6.45 -2.54 12.63
C LEU A 23 6.49 -3.74 11.67
N GLN A 24 5.70 -4.78 11.95
CA GLN A 24 5.57 -5.92 11.05
C GLN A 24 5.00 -5.53 9.69
N GLU A 25 3.93 -4.73 9.66
CA GLU A 25 3.32 -4.26 8.41
C GLU A 25 4.30 -3.39 7.61
N GLN A 26 5.05 -2.49 8.26
CA GLN A 26 6.06 -1.67 7.60
C GLN A 26 7.24 -2.48 7.06
N ALA A 27 7.72 -3.48 7.82
CA ALA A 27 8.82 -4.34 7.40
C ALA A 27 8.41 -5.32 6.28
N ALA A 28 7.15 -5.78 6.30
CA ALA A 28 6.62 -6.70 5.29
C ALA A 28 6.27 -5.99 3.98
N ARG A 29 5.97 -4.68 4.02
CA ARG A 29 5.65 -3.89 2.83
C ARG A 29 6.92 -3.70 1.99
N ARG A 30 7.11 -4.57 0.99
CA ARG A 30 8.15 -4.45 -0.04
C ARG A 30 7.81 -3.29 -0.98
N PHE A 31 7.96 -2.07 -0.49
CA PHE A 31 7.68 -0.85 -1.24
C PHE A 31 8.94 -0.34 -1.94
N ASP A 32 8.81 -0.04 -3.23
CA ASP A 32 9.84 0.63 -4.01
C ASP A 32 9.25 1.92 -4.60
N ASN A 33 9.89 3.05 -4.30
CA ASN A 33 9.37 4.39 -4.58
C ASN A 33 9.37 4.75 -6.08
N LYS A 34 10.06 3.97 -6.93
CA LYS A 34 10.11 4.20 -8.37
C LYS A 34 9.07 3.39 -9.13
N THR A 35 8.79 2.19 -8.64
CA THR A 35 7.93 1.22 -9.34
C THR A 35 6.52 1.18 -8.80
N HIS A 36 6.27 1.48 -7.52
CA HIS A 36 4.93 1.41 -6.95
C HIS A 36 4.13 2.69 -7.24
N THR A 37 3.01 2.55 -7.95
CA THR A 37 2.14 3.67 -8.31
C THR A 37 0.66 3.33 -8.11
N TRP A 38 -0.16 4.37 -7.99
CA TRP A 38 -1.62 4.25 -7.95
C TRP A 38 -2.19 4.39 -9.36
N VAL A 39 -3.04 3.44 -9.75
CA VAL A 39 -3.65 3.38 -11.08
C VAL A 39 -5.16 3.44 -10.92
N PRO A 40 -5.88 4.24 -11.73
CA PRO A 40 -7.33 4.25 -11.73
C PRO A 40 -7.90 2.88 -12.10
N ASP A 41 -8.86 2.39 -11.34
CA ASP A 41 -9.59 1.14 -11.60
C ASP A 41 -11.12 1.41 -11.59
N PRO A 42 -11.89 0.91 -12.56
CA PRO A 42 -13.32 1.18 -12.64
C PRO A 42 -14.16 0.54 -11.52
N VAL A 43 -13.64 -0.45 -10.79
CA VAL A 43 -14.35 -1.19 -9.74
C VAL A 43 -13.91 -0.73 -8.35
N GLU A 44 -12.61 -0.69 -8.09
CA GLU A 44 -12.03 -0.32 -6.79
C GLU A 44 -11.67 1.18 -6.68
N GLY A 45 -11.82 1.94 -7.76
CA GLY A 45 -11.46 3.35 -7.86
C GLY A 45 -9.97 3.56 -8.12
N PHE A 46 -9.12 3.07 -7.21
CA PHE A 46 -7.66 3.09 -7.37
C PHE A 46 -7.00 1.85 -6.80
N VAL A 47 -6.08 1.26 -7.57
CA VAL A 47 -5.30 0.09 -7.17
C VAL A 47 -3.81 0.39 -7.17
N ILE A 48 -3.05 -0.31 -6.34
CA ILE A 48 -1.58 -0.23 -6.33
C ILE A 48 -1.05 -1.20 -7.38
N ALA A 49 -0.31 -0.69 -8.35
CA ALA A 49 0.35 -1.47 -9.39
C ALA A 49 1.86 -1.24 -9.37
N SER A 50 2.61 -2.17 -9.97
CA SER A 50 4.05 -2.02 -10.17
C SER A 50 4.39 -1.70 -11.62
N ILE A 51 5.18 -0.65 -11.84
CA ILE A 51 5.73 -0.30 -13.15
C ILE A 51 6.84 -1.31 -13.48
N GLY A 52 6.60 -2.13 -14.51
CA GLY A 52 7.58 -3.09 -15.01
C GLY A 52 8.49 -2.49 -16.08
N VAL A 53 7.92 -1.69 -16.98
CA VAL A 53 8.66 -1.06 -18.10
C VAL A 53 8.20 0.38 -18.26
N GLU A 54 9.16 1.28 -18.51
CA GLU A 54 8.95 2.69 -18.84
C GLU A 54 9.63 2.98 -20.19
N GLU A 55 8.84 3.35 -21.19
CA GLU A 55 9.29 3.73 -22.52
C GLU A 55 8.72 5.11 -22.88
N GLY A 56 9.45 6.17 -22.51
CA GLY A 56 9.00 7.56 -22.73
C GLY A 56 7.75 7.87 -21.91
N ASN A 57 6.63 8.12 -22.58
CA ASN A 57 5.31 8.36 -21.94
C ASN A 57 4.46 7.08 -21.78
N ASN A 58 4.99 5.92 -22.18
CA ASN A 58 4.29 4.64 -22.04
C ASN A 58 4.83 3.85 -20.87
N TYR A 59 3.93 3.43 -19.99
CA TYR A 59 4.20 2.61 -18.83
C TYR A 59 3.53 1.26 -18.99
N THR A 60 4.26 0.19 -18.73
CA THR A 60 3.69 -1.15 -18.61
C THR A 60 3.56 -1.48 -17.13
N LEU A 61 2.32 -1.61 -16.67
CA LEU A 61 1.95 -1.78 -15.27
C LEU A 61 1.55 -3.24 -15.02
N THR A 62 2.00 -3.80 -13.90
CA THR A 62 1.51 -5.08 -13.39
C THR A 62 0.47 -4.79 -12.31
N MET A 63 -0.78 -5.12 -12.61
CA MET A 63 -1.93 -4.93 -11.73
C MET A 63 -1.92 -5.96 -10.58
N PRO A 64 -2.67 -5.72 -9.47
CA PRO A 64 -2.74 -6.65 -8.35
C PRO A 64 -3.26 -8.04 -8.70
N ASP A 65 -4.10 -8.13 -9.73
CA ASP A 65 -4.66 -9.38 -10.27
C ASP A 65 -3.66 -10.17 -11.13
N GLY A 66 -2.44 -9.65 -11.31
CA GLY A 66 -1.39 -10.21 -12.14
C GLY A 66 -1.52 -9.89 -13.63
N SER A 67 -2.53 -9.13 -14.04
CA SER A 67 -2.66 -8.66 -15.42
C SER A 67 -1.63 -7.56 -15.72
N THR A 68 -1.23 -7.47 -16.98
CA THR A 68 -0.31 -6.43 -17.45
C THR A 68 -1.06 -5.45 -18.34
N VAL A 69 -1.02 -4.17 -17.99
CA VAL A 69 -1.77 -3.11 -18.67
C VAL A 69 -0.81 -2.03 -19.14
N GLY A 70 -0.96 -1.62 -20.41
CA GLY A 70 -0.28 -0.45 -20.95
C GLY A 70 -1.01 0.82 -20.53
N TYR A 71 -0.27 1.78 -19.98
CA TYR A 71 -0.77 3.08 -19.56
C TYR A 71 0.04 4.18 -20.23
N ASN A 72 -0.64 5.11 -20.90
CA ASN A 72 -0.01 6.31 -21.44
C ASN A 72 -0.25 7.44 -20.44
N ALA A 73 0.83 8.03 -19.93
CA ALA A 73 0.77 9.13 -18.97
C ALA A 73 0.54 10.48 -19.65
#